data_AF-A0A660LID1-F1
#
_entry.id   AF-A0A660LID1-F1
#
_cell.length_a   1.000
_cell.length_b   1.000
_cell.length_c   1.000
_cell.angle_alpha   90.00
_cell.angle_beta   90.00
_cell.angle_gamma   90.00
#
_symmetry.space_group_name_H-M   'P 1'
#
loop_
_entity.id
_entity.type
_entity.pdbx_description
1 polymer ?
#
loop_
_entity_poly.entity_id
_entity_poly.type
_entity_poly.pdbx_seq_one_letter_code
_entity_poly.pdbx_strand_id
1 'polypeptide(L)'
;MLTATATATAPRSLRPPAQLAGRLFAGNASDDGTWTLHVLSDSGSATLLVTRSRRALAEAMLRDAFPGHLVRADLVDALTAEWEPPDGGFVLPADLVAGWALRWALDH
;
A
#
# COMPACT_ATOMS: atom_id res chain seq x y z
N MET A 1 14.70 -14.70 -50.01
CA MET A 1 14.90 -15.13 -48.60
C MET A 1 14.50 -13.96 -47.71
N LEU A 2 13.42 -14.09 -46.95
CA LEU A 2 12.98 -13.08 -45.98
C LEU A 2 13.16 -13.67 -44.58
N THR A 3 14.04 -13.08 -43.78
CA THR A 3 14.31 -13.49 -42.41
C THR A 3 13.35 -12.72 -41.50
N ALA A 4 12.38 -13.41 -40.89
CA ALA A 4 11.50 -12.83 -39.88
C ALA A 4 12.21 -12.86 -38.52
N THR A 5 12.53 -11.69 -37.98
CA THR A 5 13.04 -11.53 -36.61
C THR A 5 11.85 -11.62 -35.65
N ALA A 6 11.70 -12.73 -34.95
CA ALA A 6 10.74 -12.87 -33.86
C ALA A 6 11.29 -12.18 -32.61
N THR A 7 10.66 -11.09 -32.19
CA THR A 7 10.92 -10.43 -30.91
C THR A 7 10.42 -11.34 -29.78
N ALA A 8 11.35 -11.95 -29.03
CA ALA A 8 11.02 -12.71 -27.83
C ALA A 8 10.42 -11.77 -26.77
N THR A 9 9.15 -11.99 -26.43
CA THR A 9 8.49 -11.32 -25.30
C THR A 9 9.17 -11.79 -24.00
N ALA A 10 9.70 -10.86 -23.21
CA ALA A 10 10.34 -11.16 -21.94
C ALA A 10 9.36 -11.94 -21.03
N PRO A 11 9.82 -12.97 -20.29
CA PRO A 11 8.97 -13.69 -19.37
C PRO A 11 8.44 -12.72 -18.30
N ARG A 12 7.13 -12.79 -18.03
CA ARG A 12 6.52 -12.10 -16.89
C ARG A 12 7.32 -12.50 -15.64
N SER A 13 8.05 -11.56 -15.07
CA SER A 13 8.66 -11.74 -13.76
C SER A 13 7.52 -11.97 -12.78
N LEU A 14 7.35 -13.22 -12.34
CA LEU A 14 6.45 -13.55 -11.25
C LEU A 14 7.05 -12.91 -10.00
N ARG A 15 6.50 -11.75 -9.59
CA ARG A 15 6.85 -11.20 -8.29
C ARG A 15 6.44 -12.23 -7.24
N PRO A 16 7.33 -12.55 -6.27
CA PRO A 16 6.92 -13.35 -5.14
C PRO A 16 5.71 -12.70 -4.45
N PRO A 17 4.80 -13.50 -3.87
CA PRO A 17 3.66 -12.96 -3.14
C PRO A 17 4.15 -12.00 -2.05
N ALA A 18 3.43 -10.90 -1.87
CA ALA A 18 3.76 -9.94 -0.81
C ALA A 18 3.58 -10.63 0.54
N GLN A 19 4.66 -10.74 1.33
CA GLN A 19 4.57 -11.22 2.69
C GLN A 19 4.11 -10.07 3.58
N LEU A 20 2.83 -10.07 3.94
CA LEU A 20 2.23 -9.04 4.81
C LEU A 20 2.34 -9.38 6.29
N ALA A 21 2.42 -10.68 6.63
CA ALA A 21 2.60 -11.12 8.00
C ALA A 21 3.91 -10.55 8.58
N GLY A 22 3.81 -9.87 9.73
CA GLY A 22 4.94 -9.20 10.37
C GLY A 22 5.29 -7.81 9.82
N ARG A 23 4.61 -7.33 8.77
CA ARG A 23 4.74 -5.94 8.29
C ARG A 23 3.77 -5.02 9.03
N LEU A 24 4.26 -3.87 9.46
CA LEU A 24 3.47 -2.83 10.12
C LEU A 24 3.57 -1.52 9.35
N PHE A 25 2.47 -0.80 9.25
CA PHE A 25 2.42 0.61 8.90
C PHE A 25 2.50 1.43 10.18
N ALA A 26 3.46 2.35 10.26
CA ALA A 26 3.58 3.28 11.37
C ALA A 26 3.47 4.71 10.85
N GLY A 27 2.41 5.41 11.25
CA GLY A 27 2.21 6.83 10.91
C GLY A 27 2.50 7.72 12.10
N ASN A 28 3.25 8.80 11.90
CA ASN A 28 3.45 9.84 12.90
C ASN A 28 2.95 11.16 12.34
N ALA A 29 2.14 11.87 13.13
CA ALA A 29 1.71 13.21 12.81
C ALA A 29 2.65 14.23 13.46
N SER A 30 3.13 15.18 12.66
CA SER A 30 3.80 16.38 13.14
C SER A 30 2.76 17.44 13.54
N ASP A 31 3.16 18.37 14.41
CA ASP A 31 2.31 19.48 14.87
C ASP A 31 1.80 20.39 13.73
N ASP A 32 2.49 20.39 12.58
CA ASP A 32 2.11 21.13 11.38
C ASP A 32 1.07 20.40 10.51
N GLY A 33 0.55 19.27 10.98
CA GLY A 33 -0.41 18.41 10.28
C GLY A 33 0.21 17.51 9.21
N THR A 34 1.54 17.47 9.09
CA THR A 34 2.24 16.57 8.16
C THR A 34 2.36 15.17 8.76
N TRP A 35 1.94 14.17 7.98
CA TRP A 35 2.09 12.76 8.30
C TRP A 35 3.35 12.18 7.66
N THR A 36 4.12 11.43 8.44
CA THR A 36 5.17 10.54 7.93
C THR A 36 4.71 9.10 8.11
N LEU A 37 4.65 8.35 7.02
CA LEU A 37 4.30 6.93 7.00
C LEU A 37 5.57 6.10 6.81
N HIS A 38 5.78 5.15 7.71
CA HIS A 38 6.84 4.15 7.65
C HIS A 38 6.25 2.75 7.48
N VAL A 39 7.01 1.89 6.81
CA VAL A 39 6.81 0.45 6.84
C VAL A 39 7.88 -0.15 7.74
N LEU A 40 7.46 -0.93 8.73
CA LEU A 40 8.32 -1.70 9.62
C LEU A 40 8.23 -3.17 9.23
N SER A 41 9.36 -3.85 9.19
CA SER A 41 9.46 -5.26 8.86
C SER A 41 10.68 -5.88 9.53
N ASP A 42 10.84 -7.20 9.47
CA ASP A 42 12.00 -7.90 10.02
C ASP A 42 13.34 -7.43 9.41
N SER A 43 13.32 -6.90 8.19
CA SER A 43 14.48 -6.34 7.51
C SER A 43 14.76 -4.87 7.83
N GLY A 44 13.93 -4.24 8.67
CA GLY A 44 14.09 -2.86 9.13
C GLY A 44 12.89 -1.96 8.81
N SER A 45 13.11 -0.66 8.98
CA SER A 45 12.12 0.39 8.74
C SER A 45 12.44 1.22 7.50
N ALA A 46 11.44 1.51 6.68
CA ALA A 46 11.57 2.42 5.55
C ALA A 46 10.47 3.48 5.56
N THR A 47 10.80 4.73 5.23
CA THR A 47 9.79 5.77 4.99
C THR A 47 9.12 5.54 3.64
N LEU A 48 7.80 5.39 3.65
CA LEU A 48 7.00 5.16 2.46
C LEU A 48 6.46 6.48 1.86
N LEU A 49 6.04 7.40 2.72
CA LEU A 49 5.40 8.66 2.30
C LEU A 49 5.54 9.76 3.37
N VAL A 50 5.67 11.00 2.93
CA VAL A 50 5.44 12.20 3.75
C VAL A 50 4.35 13.02 3.08
N THR A 51 3.26 13.34 3.79
CA THR A 51 2.09 13.98 3.18
C THR A 51 1.24 14.73 4.18
N ARG A 52 0.47 15.72 3.71
CA ARG A 52 -0.65 16.32 4.48
C ARG A 52 -2.01 15.74 4.08
N SER A 53 -2.04 14.82 3.12
CA SER A 53 -3.26 14.23 2.58
C SER A 53 -3.54 12.87 3.20
N ARG A 54 -4.65 12.75 3.92
CA ARG A 54 -5.16 11.46 4.44
C ARG A 54 -5.41 10.46 3.32
N ARG A 55 -5.93 10.93 2.18
CA ARG A 55 -6.14 10.10 0.99
C ARG A 55 -4.84 9.50 0.47
N ALA A 56 -3.77 10.30 0.42
CA ALA A 56 -2.47 9.81 -0.02
C ALA A 56 -1.88 8.78 0.97
N LEU A 57 -2.15 8.95 2.27
CA LEU A 57 -1.74 7.99 3.30
C LEU A 57 -2.47 6.64 3.15
N ALA A 58 -3.79 6.66 2.95
CA ALA A 58 -4.58 5.47 2.63
C ALA A 58 -4.11 4.79 1.34
N GLU A 59 -3.90 5.56 0.29
CA GLU A 59 -3.40 5.05 -1.00
C GLU A 59 -2.03 4.39 -0.87
N ALA A 60 -1.11 4.98 -0.11
CA ALA A 60 0.22 4.42 0.10
C ALA A 60 0.17 3.08 0.82
N MET A 61 -0.64 2.95 1.88
CA MET A 61 -0.83 1.67 2.58
C MET A 61 -1.40 0.60 1.65
N LEU A 62 -2.41 0.94 0.83
CA LEU A 62 -3.00 -0.01 -0.13
C LEU A 62 -2.00 -0.42 -1.23
N ARG A 63 -1.23 0.52 -1.77
CA ARG A 63 -0.22 0.23 -2.80
C ARG A 63 0.93 -0.64 -2.27
N ASP A 64 1.33 -0.45 -1.01
CA ASP A 64 2.33 -1.29 -0.36
C ASP A 64 1.78 -2.69 -0.04
N ALA A 65 0.52 -2.78 0.41
CA ALA A 65 -0.14 -4.04 0.71
C ALA A 65 -0.37 -4.90 -0.55
N PHE A 66 -0.57 -4.28 -1.72
CA PHE A 66 -0.82 -4.95 -3.00
C PHE A 66 0.23 -4.56 -4.07
N PRO A 67 1.51 -4.91 -3.88
CA PRO A 67 2.57 -4.43 -4.75
C PRO A 67 2.38 -4.92 -6.19
N GLY A 68 2.48 -4.01 -7.15
CA GLY A 68 2.33 -4.31 -8.57
C GLY A 68 0.88 -4.42 -9.06
N HIS A 69 -0.11 -4.17 -8.19
CA HIS A 69 -1.51 -4.09 -8.58
C HIS A 69 -1.96 -2.63 -8.71
N LEU A 70 -2.92 -2.38 -9.60
CA LEU A 70 -3.61 -1.11 -9.66
C LEU A 70 -4.59 -1.03 -8.49
N VAL A 71 -4.43 -0.04 -7.62
CA VAL A 71 -5.38 0.25 -6.54
C VAL A 71 -6.53 1.06 -7.11
N ARG A 72 -7.76 0.56 -6.97
CA ARG A 72 -8.97 1.27 -7.43
C ARG A 72 -9.17 2.54 -6.61
N ALA A 73 -9.59 3.62 -7.26
CA ALA A 73 -9.75 4.93 -6.61
C ALA A 73 -10.85 4.93 -5.52
N ASP A 74 -11.93 4.19 -5.75
CA ASP A 74 -13.06 4.04 -4.83
C ASP A 74 -12.68 3.29 -3.53
N LEU A 75 -11.80 2.29 -3.64
CA LEU A 75 -11.22 1.61 -2.49
C LEU A 75 -10.38 2.56 -1.61
N VAL A 76 -9.65 3.49 -2.24
CA VAL A 76 -8.91 4.53 -1.51
C VAL A 76 -9.87 5.48 -0.80
N ASP A 77 -10.95 5.91 -1.49
CA ASP A 77 -11.99 6.75 -0.90
C ASP A 77 -12.66 6.08 0.29
N ALA A 78 -13.03 4.81 0.15
CA ALA A 78 -13.63 4.02 1.22
C ALA A 78 -12.70 3.92 2.44
N LEU A 79 -11.41 3.61 2.24
CA LEU A 79 -10.46 3.52 3.36
C LEU A 79 -10.29 4.88 4.04
N THR A 80 -10.24 5.95 3.25
CA THR A 80 -10.10 7.32 3.77
C THR A 80 -11.34 7.76 4.57
N ALA A 81 -12.52 7.27 4.20
CA ALA A 81 -13.78 7.60 4.85
C ALA A 81 -14.05 6.76 6.11
N GLU A 82 -13.70 5.47 6.08
CA GLU A 82 -13.97 4.52 7.17
C GLU A 82 -12.91 4.52 8.27
N TRP A 83 -11.68 4.93 7.95
CA TRP A 83 -10.58 4.92 8.89
C TRP A 83 -10.03 6.32 9.16
N GLU A 84 -10.18 6.75 10.41
CA GLU A 84 -9.58 7.97 10.93
C GLU A 84 -8.35 7.62 11.79
N PRO A 85 -7.13 8.05 11.39
CA PRO A 85 -5.95 7.81 12.20
C PRO A 85 -6.06 8.58 13.53
N PRO A 86 -5.68 7.97 14.68
CA PRO A 86 -5.61 8.66 15.96
C PRO A 86 -4.67 9.87 15.93
N ASP A 87 -4.97 10.85 16.78
CA ASP A 87 -4.11 12.02 16.96
C ASP A 87 -2.70 11.60 17.42
N GLY A 88 -1.68 12.17 16.78
CA GLY A 88 -0.27 11.94 17.11
C GLY A 88 0.38 10.74 16.41
N GLY A 89 -0.35 9.67 16.09
CA GLY A 89 0.20 8.55 15.34
C GLY A 89 -0.56 7.24 15.44
N PHE A 90 -0.12 6.25 14.68
CA PHE A 90 -0.69 4.90 14.68
C PHE A 90 0.35 3.84 14.33
N VAL A 91 0.07 2.59 14.73
CA VAL A 91 0.72 1.40 14.21
C VAL A 91 -0.37 0.41 13.80
N LEU A 92 -0.34 -0.04 12.55
CA LEU A 92 -1.36 -0.91 11.97
C LEU A 92 -0.72 -2.08 11.21
N PRO A 93 -1.14 -3.33 11.44
CA PRO A 93 -0.67 -4.46 10.66
C PRO A 93 -1.06 -4.34 9.17
N ALA A 94 -0.12 -4.65 8.27
CA ALA A 94 -0.37 -4.52 6.83
C ALA A 94 -1.38 -5.56 6.31
N ASP A 95 -1.44 -6.73 6.94
CA ASP A 95 -2.44 -7.76 6.70
C ASP A 95 -3.86 -7.33 7.11
N LEU A 96 -4.00 -6.47 8.12
CA LEU A 96 -5.29 -5.87 8.46
C LEU A 96 -5.78 -4.94 7.34
N VAL A 97 -4.91 -4.09 6.81
CA VAL A 97 -5.26 -3.21 5.66
C VAL A 97 -5.66 -4.05 4.45
N ALA A 98 -4.88 -5.09 4.12
CA ALA A 98 -5.20 -5.97 3.01
C ALA A 98 -6.50 -6.75 3.23
N GLY A 99 -6.72 -7.28 4.43
CA GLY A 99 -7.92 -8.01 4.81
C GLY A 99 -9.17 -7.13 4.74
N TRP A 100 -9.10 -5.90 5.26
CA TRP A 100 -10.18 -4.92 5.11
C TRP A 100 -10.48 -4.63 3.64
N ALA A 101 -9.45 -4.40 2.83
CA ALA A 101 -9.61 -4.07 1.42
C ALA A 101 -10.26 -5.21 0.62
N LEU A 102 -9.84 -6.45 0.88
CA LEU A 102 -10.43 -7.63 0.25
C LEU A 102 -11.89 -7.83 0.66
N ARG A 103 -12.21 -7.67 1.95
CA ARG A 103 -13.59 -7.75 2.44
C ARG A 103 -14.45 -6.69 1.76
N TRP A 104 -14.00 -5.43 1.76
CA TRP A 104 -14.73 -4.33 1.16
C TRP A 104 -15.03 -4.58 -0.34
N ALA A 105 -14.05 -5.09 -1.08
CA ALA A 105 -14.18 -5.40 -2.51
C ALA A 105 -15.04 -6.64 -2.82
N LEU A 106 -15.36 -7.48 -1.83
CA LEU A 106 -16.32 -8.57 -1.99
C LEU A 106 -17.76 -8.10 -1.77
N ASP A 107 -17.93 -7.06 -0.96
CA ASP A 107 -19.24 -6.48 -0.63
C ASP A 107 -19.68 -5.40 -1.65
N HIS A 108 -18.78 -4.93 -2.52
CA HIS A 108 -19.00 -3.83 -3.49
C HIS A 108 -18.34 -4.07 -4.86
#